data_AF-A0A6V7HXZ2-F1
#
_entry.id   AF-A0A6V7HXZ2-F1
#
_cell.length_a   1.000
_cell.length_b   1.000
_cell.length_c   1.000
_cell.angle_alpha   90.00
_cell.angle_beta   90.00
_cell.angle_gamma   90.00
#
_symmetry.space_group_name_H-M   'P 1'
#
loop_
_entity.id
_entity.type
_entity.pdbx_description
1 polymer ?
#
loop_
_entity_poly.entity_id
_entity_poly.type
_entity_poly.pdbx_seq_one_letter_code
_entity_poly.pdbx_strand_id
1 'polypeptide(L)'
;VKHPTEKVVLNSLDIEIRKVVYRNGDGAALEAKDIELSAENETATLTFPEKLPVGKKGWLHFDFVGEINDKMKGLYRSKYTG
;
A
#
# COMPACT_ATOMS: atom_id res chain seq x y z
N VAL A 1 10.68 -6.07 -8.77
CA VAL A 1 10.06 -7.42 -8.78
C VAL A 1 11.14 -8.45 -9.09
N LYS A 2 11.38 -9.43 -8.20
CA LYS A 2 12.43 -10.47 -8.40
C LYS A 2 11.94 -11.69 -9.19
N HIS A 3 10.66 -12.03 -9.06
CA HIS A 3 9.97 -13.10 -9.78
C HIS A 3 8.57 -12.63 -10.20
N PRO A 4 8.01 -13.12 -11.32
CA PRO A 4 6.68 -12.72 -11.76
C PRO A 4 5.64 -13.03 -10.67
N THR A 5 4.85 -12.04 -10.27
CA THR A 5 3.81 -12.18 -9.24
C THR A 5 2.63 -11.28 -9.56
N GLU A 6 1.43 -11.73 -9.25
CA GLU A 6 0.22 -10.89 -9.25
C GLU A 6 -0.14 -10.41 -7.84
N LYS A 7 0.57 -10.88 -6.80
CA LYS A 7 0.33 -10.53 -5.40
C LYS A 7 1.51 -9.77 -4.80
N VAL A 8 1.19 -8.71 -4.06
CA VAL A 8 2.14 -7.97 -3.23
C VAL A 8 1.58 -7.89 -1.83
N VAL A 9 2.35 -8.36 -0.85
CA VAL A 9 2.01 -8.22 0.58
C VAL A 9 2.96 -7.19 1.19
N LEU A 10 2.41 -6.25 1.94
CA LEU A 10 3.18 -5.22 2.65
C LEU A 10 2.58 -4.96 4.04
N ASN A 11 3.34 -4.30 4.91
CA ASN A 11 2.83 -3.86 6.21
C ASN A 11 1.80 -2.74 6.02
N SER A 12 0.69 -2.83 6.74
CA SER A 12 -0.38 -1.83 6.74
C SER A 12 -1.20 -1.96 8.02
N LEU A 13 -1.42 -0.85 8.71
CA LEU A 13 -2.26 -0.79 9.90
C LEU A 13 -2.92 0.58 10.00
N ASP A 14 -4.18 0.60 10.44
CA ASP A 14 -4.94 1.83 10.71
C ASP A 14 -5.03 2.84 9.54
N ILE A 15 -4.98 2.33 8.30
CA ILE A 15 -5.23 3.11 7.08
C ILE A 15 -6.28 2.44 6.19
N GLU A 16 -7.12 3.24 5.55
CA GLU A 16 -8.05 2.83 4.49
C GLU A 16 -7.36 3.05 3.14
N ILE A 17 -6.98 1.96 2.47
CA ILE A 17 -6.39 2.04 1.13
C ILE A 17 -7.52 2.03 0.09
N ARG A 18 -7.65 3.13 -0.66
CA ARG A 18 -8.74 3.32 -1.64
C ARG A 18 -8.35 2.85 -3.03
N LYS A 19 -7.09 3.04 -3.40
CA LYS A 19 -6.57 2.71 -4.73
C LYS A 19 -5.09 2.41 -4.65
N VAL A 20 -4.67 1.40 -5.40
CA VAL A 20 -3.25 1.14 -5.64
C VAL A 20 -3.00 0.91 -7.12
N VAL A 21 -2.01 1.62 -7.66
CA VAL A 21 -1.58 1.48 -9.05
C VAL A 21 -0.10 1.14 -9.09
N TYR A 22 0.21 -0.02 -9.67
CA TYR A 22 1.57 -0.33 -10.08
C TYR A 22 1.90 0.41 -11.37
N ARG A 23 3.09 1.00 -11.46
CA ARG A 23 3.60 1.57 -12.70
C ARG A 23 5.02 1.07 -12.95
N ASN A 24 5.33 0.76 -14.20
CA ASN A 24 6.67 0.36 -14.62
C ASN A 24 7.45 1.56 -15.20
N GLY A 25 8.75 1.35 -15.47
CA GLY A 25 9.61 2.37 -16.06
C GLY A 25 9.24 2.78 -17.49
N ASP A 26 8.37 2.03 -18.15
CA ASP A 26 7.96 2.23 -19.55
C ASP A 26 6.63 2.99 -19.65
N GLY A 27 6.08 3.45 -18.52
CA GLY A 27 4.84 4.22 -18.46
C GLY A 27 3.56 3.38 -18.38
N ALA A 28 3.64 2.04 -18.41
CA ALA A 28 2.49 1.17 -18.21
C ALA A 28 2.00 1.28 -16.76
N ALA A 29 0.68 1.26 -16.58
CA ALA A 29 0.01 1.33 -15.30
C ALA A 29 -0.95 0.15 -15.14
N LEU A 30 -0.92 -0.49 -13.98
CA LEU A 30 -1.77 -1.61 -13.63
C LEU A 30 -2.40 -1.36 -12.26
N GLU A 31 -3.71 -1.18 -12.24
CA GLU A 31 -4.47 -1.00 -11.01
C GLU A 31 -4.66 -2.35 -10.31
N ALA A 32 -4.58 -2.36 -8.97
CA ALA A 32 -4.91 -3.54 -8.19
C ALA A 32 -6.40 -3.86 -8.36
N LYS A 33 -6.72 -5.13 -8.63
CA LYS A 33 -8.11 -5.61 -8.72
C LYS A 33 -8.74 -5.76 -7.34
N ASP A 34 -7.92 -6.02 -6.33
CA ASP A 34 -8.37 -6.29 -4.97
C ASP A 34 -7.32 -5.87 -3.93
N ILE A 35 -7.80 -5.43 -2.78
CA ILE A 35 -7.00 -4.94 -1.65
C ILE A 35 -7.60 -5.51 -0.37
N GLU A 36 -6.91 -6.49 0.21
CA GLU A 36 -7.32 -7.12 1.46
C GLU A 36 -6.48 -6.58 2.62
N LEU A 37 -7.13 -6.05 3.66
CA LEU A 37 -6.47 -5.56 4.87
C LEU A 37 -6.62 -6.59 6.00
N SER A 38 -5.52 -6.92 6.66
CA SER A 38 -5.49 -7.77 7.85
C SER A 38 -4.96 -6.97 9.03
N ALA A 39 -5.87 -6.47 9.88
CA ALA A 39 -5.49 -5.75 11.10
C ALA A 39 -4.77 -6.65 12.11
N GLU A 40 -5.13 -7.94 12.18
CA GLU A 40 -4.48 -8.94 13.04
C GLU A 40 -3.00 -9.13 12.67
N ASN A 41 -2.71 -9.25 11.37
CA ASN A 41 -1.35 -9.45 10.88
C ASN A 41 -0.62 -8.14 10.54
N GLU A 42 -1.26 -6.99 10.75
CA GLU A 42 -0.78 -5.66 10.34
C GLU A 42 -0.30 -5.62 8.86
N THR A 43 -1.05 -6.24 7.94
CA THR A 43 -0.67 -6.35 6.52
C THR A 43 -1.78 -5.93 5.55
N ALA A 44 -1.38 -5.52 4.34
CA ALA A 44 -2.22 -5.39 3.16
C ALA A 44 -1.76 -6.37 2.07
N THR A 45 -2.70 -7.10 1.49
CA THR A 45 -2.49 -7.93 0.30
C THR A 45 -3.11 -7.26 -0.91
N LEU A 46 -2.27 -6.86 -1.85
CA LEU A 46 -2.66 -6.30 -3.13
C LEU A 46 -2.67 -7.41 -4.17
N THR A 47 -3.79 -7.59 -4.85
CA THR A 47 -3.88 -8.52 -5.99
C THR A 47 -4.07 -7.71 -7.27
N PHE A 48 -3.25 -7.99 -8.28
CA PHE A 48 -3.30 -7.37 -9.60
C PHE A 48 -4.02 -8.31 -10.60
N PRO A 49 -4.61 -7.78 -11.69
CA PRO A 49 -5.25 -8.60 -12.71
C PRO A 49 -4.23 -9.37 -13.57
N GLU A 50 -2.97 -8.94 -13.60
CA GLU A 50 -1.89 -9.55 -14.35
C GLU A 50 -0.60 -9.63 -13.53
N LYS A 51 0.32 -10.50 -13.93
CA LYS A 51 1.63 -10.62 -13.27
C LYS A 51 2.47 -9.38 -13.53
N LEU A 52 2.98 -8.80 -12.45
CA LEU A 52 3.92 -7.70 -12.50
C LEU A 52 5.24 -8.14 -13.19
N PRO A 53 5.78 -7.33 -14.11
CA PRO A 53 7.00 -7.68 -14.84
C PRO A 53 8.20 -7.73 -13.89
N VAL A 54 9.09 -8.70 -14.13
CA VAL A 54 10.37 -8.79 -13.41
C VAL A 54 11.25 -7.60 -13.80
N GLY A 55 11.89 -7.00 -12.80
CA GLY A 55 12.75 -5.84 -13.05
C GLY A 55 13.03 -5.00 -11.82
N LYS A 56 14.01 -4.10 -11.96
CA LYS A 56 14.45 -3.18 -10.90
C LYS A 56 13.69 -1.85 -10.88
N LYS A 57 12.90 -1.55 -11.93
CA LYS A 57 12.15 -0.29 -12.05
C LYS A 57 10.65 -0.58 -11.94
N GLY A 58 10.01 0.03 -10.96
CA GLY A 58 8.57 0.02 -10.76
C GLY A 58 8.20 0.61 -9.42
N TRP A 59 7.03 1.22 -9.34
CA TRP A 59 6.55 1.92 -8.14
C TRP A 59 5.08 1.58 -7.91
N LEU A 60 4.68 1.53 -6.65
CA LEU A 60 3.29 1.45 -6.26
C LEU A 60 2.85 2.85 -5.82
N HIS A 61 1.79 3.34 -6.41
CA HIS A 61 1.13 4.58 -6.02
C HIS A 61 -0.11 4.23 -5.21
N PHE A 62 -0.21 4.77 -3.99
CA PHE A 62 -1.31 4.51 -3.07
C PHE A 62 -2.11 5.79 -2.85
N ASP A 63 -3.42 5.70 -3.01
CA ASP A 63 -4.36 6.66 -2.44
C ASP A 63 -4.94 6.03 -1.16
N PHE A 64 -4.71 6.66 -0.01
CA PHE A 64 -5.18 6.16 1.26
C PHE A 64 -5.62 7.29 2.19
N VAL A 65 -6.47 6.94 3.16
CA VAL A 65 -6.87 7.82 4.25
C VAL A 65 -6.39 7.20 5.56
N GLY A 66 -5.82 8.02 6.43
CA GLY A 66 -5.44 7.63 7.79
C GLY A 66 -6.00 8.63 8.80
N GLU A 67 -6.00 8.24 10.07
CA GLU A 67 -6.44 9.08 11.17
C GLU A 67 -5.24 9.64 11.95
N ILE A 68 -5.25 10.95 12.24
CA ILE A 68 -4.35 11.53 13.23
C ILE A 68 -4.94 11.24 14.61
N ASN A 69 -4.32 10.31 15.34
CA ASN A 69 -4.86 9.76 16.57
C ASN A 69 -4.21 10.34 17.84
N ASP A 70 -4.76 9.96 19.01
CA ASP A 70 -4.24 10.27 20.35
C ASP A 70 -3.64 9.03 21.06
N LYS A 71 -3.38 7.94 20.32
CA LYS A 71 -2.89 6.66 20.85
C LYS A 71 -1.36 6.63 21.04
N MET A 72 -0.66 7.72 20.67
CA MET A 72 0.81 7.81 20.64
C MET A 72 1.49 6.70 19.81
N LYS A 73 0.76 6.13 18.84
CA LYS A 73 1.25 5.10 17.89
C LYS A 73 1.00 5.62 16.46
N GLY A 74 2.01 5.47 15.59
CA GLY A 74 1.91 5.89 14.18
C GLY A 74 1.96 7.40 14.01
N LEU A 75 1.10 7.95 13.14
CA LEU A 75 0.93 9.40 12.95
C LEU A 75 -0.10 9.92 13.96
N TYR A 76 0.36 10.68 14.95
CA TYR A 76 -0.47 11.20 16.04
C TYR A 76 -0.24 12.70 16.24
N ARG A 77 -1.21 13.37 16.85
CA ARG A 77 -1.07 14.80 17.20
C ARG A 77 -0.39 14.95 18.56
N SER A 78 0.48 15.95 18.66
CA SER A 78 1.03 16.41 19.93
C SER A 78 0.52 17.81 20.21
N LYS A 79 0.09 18.08 21.44
CA LYS A 79 -0.42 19.38 21.89
C LYS A 79 0.48 19.93 23.00
N TYR A 80 0.98 21.14 22.82
CA TYR A 80 1.77 21.88 23.81
C TYR A 80 1.00 23.09 24.31
N THR A 81 0.94 23.27 25.62
CA THR A 81 0.42 24.47 26.28
C THR A 81 1.57 25.04 27.11
N GLY A 82 2.26 26.04 26.55
CA GLY A 82 3.30 26.79 27.24
C GLY A 82 2.75 27.73 28.30
#